data_AF-A0A293NI88-F1
#
_entry.id   AF-A0A293NI88-F1
#
_cell.length_a   1.000
_cell.length_b   1.000
_cell.length_c   1.000
_cell.angle_alpha   90.00
_cell.angle_beta   90.00
_cell.angle_gamma   90.00
#
_symmetry.space_group_name_H-M   'P 1'
#
loop_
_entity.id
_entity.type
_entity.pdbx_description
1 polymer ?
#
loop_
_entity_poly.entity_id
_entity_poly.type
_entity_poly.pdbx_seq_one_letter_code
_entity_poly.pdbx_strand_id
1 'polypeptide(L)'
;MGVVLLIFLILLAIAFLGLVALSCGSSPLAPAARILLALMCGAMALFCVYGFLASFEPSEQVNWFKAGYATGFLVFIAIGSWAVLTRPPAAHDRSTES
;
A
#
# COMPACT_ATOMS: atom_id res chain seq x y z
N MET A 1 -14.43 -22.50 1.36
CA MET A 1 -13.88 -21.27 0.74
C MET A 1 -13.51 -20.20 1.78
N GLY A 2 -14.36 -19.89 2.76
CA GLY A 2 -14.05 -18.84 3.76
C GLY A 2 -12.77 -19.04 4.58
N VAL A 3 -12.45 -20.28 4.98
CA VAL A 3 -11.22 -20.59 5.75
C VAL A 3 -9.94 -20.31 4.95
N VAL A 4 -9.92 -20.68 3.66
CA VAL A 4 -8.77 -20.42 2.77
C VAL A 4 -8.57 -18.92 2.56
N LEU A 5 -9.67 -18.18 2.35
CA LEU A 5 -9.64 -16.72 2.25
C LEU A 5 -9.09 -16.07 3.53
N LEU A 6 -9.52 -16.56 4.69
CA LEU A 6 -9.10 -16.05 5.99
C LEU A 6 -7.61 -16.27 6.23
N ILE A 7 -7.08 -17.45 5.89
CA ILE A 7 -5.63 -17.74 5.94
C ILE A 7 -4.87 -16.79 5.03
N PHE A 8 -5.35 -16.57 3.79
CA PHE A 8 -4.72 -15.65 2.85
C PHE A 8 -4.67 -14.21 3.39
N LEU A 9 -5.77 -13.71 3.98
CA LEU A 9 -5.84 -12.37 4.57
C LEU A 9 -4.88 -12.21 5.76
N ILE A 10 -4.75 -13.24 6.60
CA ILE A 10 -3.81 -13.22 7.73
C ILE A 10 -2.37 -13.15 7.22
N LEU A 11 -2.00 -13.99 6.25
CA LEU A 11 -0.66 -13.98 5.66
C LEU A 11 -0.34 -12.64 5.00
N LEU A 12 -1.32 -12.06 4.30
CA LEU A 12 -1.20 -10.73 3.69
C LEU A 12 -0.98 -9.64 4.75
N ALA A 13 -1.71 -9.68 5.85
CA ALA A 13 -1.55 -8.73 6.96
C ALA A 13 -0.16 -8.85 7.62
N ILE A 14 0.33 -10.09 7.82
CA ILE A 14 1.67 -10.33 8.37
C ILE A 14 2.74 -9.81 7.40
N ALA A 15 2.62 -10.07 6.10
CA ALA A 15 3.55 -9.57 5.08
C ALA A 15 3.57 -8.04 5.03
N PHE A 16 2.40 -7.41 5.14
CA PHE A 16 2.27 -5.95 5.18
C PHE A 16 2.97 -5.36 6.41
N LEU A 17 2.67 -5.88 7.60
CA LEU A 17 3.31 -5.45 8.85
C LEU A 17 4.83 -5.67 8.84
N GLY A 18 5.28 -6.79 8.28
CA GLY A 18 6.70 -7.09 8.08
C GLY A 18 7.39 -6.07 7.17
N LEU A 19 6.79 -5.76 6.02
CA LEU A 19 7.29 -4.76 5.09
C LEU A 19 7.31 -3.36 5.71
N VAL A 20 6.30 -2.98 6.52
CA VAL A 20 6.30 -1.72 7.27
C VAL A 20 7.48 -1.67 8.24
N ALA A 21 7.68 -2.71 9.05
CA ALA A 21 8.80 -2.77 9.99
C ALA A 21 10.16 -2.70 9.28
N LEU A 22 10.34 -3.43 8.18
CA LEU A 22 11.53 -3.40 7.33
C LEU A 22 11.74 -2.03 6.66
N SER A 23 10.67 -1.34 6.27
CA SER A 23 10.72 -0.02 5.63
C SER A 23 11.15 1.11 6.57
N CYS A 24 10.88 0.94 7.88
CA CYS A 24 11.26 1.86 8.95
C CYS A 24 12.67 1.58 9.52
N GLY A 25 13.20 0.37 9.34
CA GLY A 25 14.54 0.00 9.79
C GLY A 25 15.65 0.66 8.97
N SER A 26 16.87 0.69 9.54
CA SER A 26 18.10 1.18 8.89
C SER A 26 18.79 0.11 8.02
N SER A 27 18.11 -1.02 7.76
CA SER A 27 18.65 -2.12 6.98
C SER A 27 18.88 -1.70 5.51
N PRO A 28 19.89 -2.26 4.82
CA PRO A 28 20.11 -2.00 3.39
C PRO A 28 18.93 -2.41 2.50
N LEU A 29 18.03 -3.24 3.03
CA LEU A 29 16.80 -3.70 2.38
C LEU A 29 15.62 -2.71 2.55
N ALA A 30 15.75 -1.68 3.38
CA ALA A 30 14.68 -0.72 3.66
C ALA A 30 14.13 0.01 2.42
N PRO A 31 14.96 0.43 1.43
CA PRO A 31 14.46 1.03 0.19
C PRO A 31 13.61 0.05 -0.63
N ALA A 32 14.07 -1.20 -0.76
CA ALA A 32 13.33 -2.25 -1.47
C ALA A 32 12.02 -2.59 -0.76
N ALA A 33 12.03 -2.62 0.58
CA ALA A 33 10.83 -2.82 1.39
C ALA A 33 9.81 -1.68 1.21
N ARG A 34 10.27 -0.43 1.10
CA ARG A 34 9.40 0.73 0.80
C ARG A 34 8.74 0.61 -0.58
N ILE A 35 9.48 0.20 -1.60
CA ILE A 35 8.95 -0.01 -2.96
C ILE A 35 7.93 -1.16 -2.96
N LEU A 36 8.25 -2.30 -2.32
CA LEU A 36 7.33 -3.43 -2.21
C LEU A 36 6.06 -3.04 -1.44
N LEU A 37 6.19 -2.26 -0.37
CA LEU A 37 5.04 -1.78 0.40
C LEU A 37 4.15 -0.86 -0.45
N ALA A 38 4.74 0.05 -1.23
CA ALA A 38 4.00 0.90 -2.17
C ALA A 38 3.29 0.09 -3.25
N LEU A 39 3.96 -0.93 -3.82
CA LEU A 39 3.36 -1.87 -4.79
C LEU A 39 2.21 -2.66 -4.17
N MET A 40 2.35 -3.18 -2.95
CA MET A 40 1.28 -3.88 -2.23
C MET A 40 0.07 -2.97 -1.99
N CYS A 41 0.30 -1.74 -1.54
CA CYS A 41 -0.76 -0.74 -1.38
C CYS A 41 -1.47 -0.47 -2.70
N GLY A 42 -0.72 -0.27 -3.78
CA GLY A 42 -1.27 -0.05 -5.12
C GLY A 42 -2.08 -1.24 -5.63
N ALA A 43 -1.62 -2.46 -5.41
CA ALA A 43 -2.35 -3.68 -5.78
C ALA A 43 -3.65 -3.83 -4.98
N MET A 44 -3.64 -3.52 -3.67
CA MET A 44 -4.86 -3.51 -2.84
C MET A 44 -5.85 -2.46 -3.31
N ALA A 45 -5.37 -1.26 -3.64
CA ALA A 45 -6.20 -0.20 -4.21
C ALA A 45 -6.86 -0.63 -5.53
N LEU A 46 -6.08 -1.21 -6.45
CA LEU A 46 -6.62 -1.74 -7.70
C LEU A 46 -7.65 -2.84 -7.43
N PHE A 47 -7.38 -3.76 -6.50
CA PHE A 47 -8.34 -4.79 -6.12
C PHE A 47 -9.65 -4.20 -5.59
N CYS A 48 -9.59 -3.18 -4.72
CA CYS A 48 -10.78 -2.49 -4.23
C CYS A 48 -11.54 -1.78 -5.35
N VAL A 49 -10.84 -1.11 -6.28
CA VAL A 49 -11.46 -0.42 -7.42
C VAL A 49 -12.13 -1.42 -8.36
N TYR A 50 -11.45 -2.53 -8.71
CA TYR A 50 -12.01 -3.58 -9.56
C TYR A 50 -13.19 -4.31 -8.89
N GLY A 51 -13.08 -4.63 -7.60
CA GLY A 51 -14.17 -5.22 -6.83
C GLY A 51 -15.38 -4.30 -6.75
N PHE A 52 -15.16 -3.01 -6.53
CA PHE A 52 -16.21 -2.00 -6.57
C PHE A 52 -16.83 -1.88 -7.97
N LEU A 53 -16.01 -1.84 -9.03
CA LEU A 53 -16.48 -1.79 -10.42
C LEU A 53 -17.36 -2.99 -10.79
N ALA A 54 -17.00 -4.19 -10.31
CA ALA A 54 -17.73 -5.44 -10.54
C ALA A 54 -19.06 -5.52 -9.79
N SER A 55 -19.26 -4.74 -8.72
CA SER A 55 -20.46 -4.81 -7.87
C SER A 55 -21.66 -4.00 -8.37
N PHE A 56 -21.49 -3.13 -9.38
CA PHE A 56 -22.58 -2.27 -9.87
C PHE A 56 -22.90 -2.56 -11.34
N GLU A 57 -24.20 -2.71 -11.61
CA GLU A 57 -24.75 -2.74 -12.96
C GLU A 57 -24.42 -1.44 -13.73
N PRO A 58 -24.17 -1.52 -15.05
CA PRO A 58 -23.77 -0.38 -15.86
C PRO A 58 -24.94 0.61 -16.00
N SER A 59 -24.93 1.68 -15.20
CA SER A 59 -25.81 2.83 -15.34
C SER A 59 -24.98 4.12 -15.40
N GLU A 60 -25.38 5.07 -16.24
CA GLU A 60 -24.58 6.28 -16.53
C GLU A 60 -24.25 7.10 -15.27
N GLN A 61 -25.16 7.17 -14.30
CA GLN A 61 -24.95 7.90 -13.04
C GLN A 61 -23.93 7.23 -12.11
N VAL A 62 -23.62 5.95 -12.29
CA VAL A 62 -22.66 5.23 -11.43
C VAL A 62 -21.24 5.32 -12.01
N ASN A 63 -21.10 5.61 -13.31
CA ASN A 63 -19.79 5.73 -13.96
C ASN A 63 -18.97 6.91 -13.44
N TRP A 64 -19.58 8.06 -13.18
CA TRP A 64 -18.84 9.21 -12.63
C TRP A 64 -18.38 8.95 -11.18
N PHE A 65 -19.19 8.25 -10.39
CA PHE A 65 -18.84 7.86 -9.02
C PHE A 65 -17.71 6.81 -9.01
N LYS A 66 -17.76 5.83 -9.92
CA LYS A 66 -16.68 4.86 -10.16
C LYS A 66 -15.37 5.54 -10.55
N ALA A 67 -15.44 6.49 -11.48
CA ALA A 67 -14.27 7.28 -11.91
C ALA A 67 -13.71 8.11 -10.76
N GLY A 68 -14.56 8.85 -10.04
CA GLY A 68 -14.16 9.66 -8.88
C GLY A 68 -13.53 8.83 -7.75
N TYR A 69 -14.10 7.67 -7.44
CA TYR A 69 -13.54 6.73 -6.47
C TYR A 69 -12.18 6.22 -6.91
N ALA A 70 -12.05 5.73 -8.15
CA ALA A 70 -10.78 5.23 -8.69
C ALA A 70 -9.69 6.32 -8.71
N THR A 71 -10.01 7.53 -9.18
CA THR A 71 -9.07 8.65 -9.24
C THR A 71 -8.67 9.11 -7.85
N GLY A 72 -9.62 9.26 -6.91
CA GLY A 72 -9.33 9.65 -5.53
C GLY A 72 -8.43 8.63 -4.82
N PHE A 73 -8.70 7.34 -5.01
CA PHE A 73 -7.91 6.27 -4.43
C PHE A 73 -6.50 6.21 -5.02
N LEU A 74 -6.35 6.39 -6.34
CA LEU A 74 -5.04 6.47 -7.00
C LEU A 74 -4.22 7.67 -6.50
N VAL A 75 -4.85 8.84 -6.35
CA VAL A 75 -4.18 10.03 -5.80
C VAL A 75 -3.72 9.78 -4.36
N PHE A 76 -4.57 9.17 -3.53
CA PHE A 76 -4.22 8.85 -2.15
C PHE A 76 -3.02 7.88 -2.07
N ILE A 77 -3.01 6.84 -2.90
CA ILE A 77 -1.90 5.89 -3.01
C ILE A 77 -0.63 6.57 -3.52
N ALA A 78 -0.75 7.45 -4.52
CA ALA A 78 0.40 8.17 -5.08
C ALA A 78 1.04 9.09 -4.03
N ILE A 79 0.22 9.84 -3.29
CA ILE A 79 0.68 10.71 -2.19
C ILE A 79 1.31 9.88 -1.07
N GLY A 80 0.67 8.78 -0.67
CA GLY A 80 1.18 7.88 0.36
C GLY A 80 2.52 7.25 -0.03
N SER A 81 2.62 6.77 -1.27
CA SER A 81 3.85 6.17 -1.82
C SER A 81 4.96 7.21 -1.93
N TRP A 82 4.64 8.42 -2.38
CA TRP A 82 5.56 9.54 -2.41
C TRP A 82 6.10 9.86 -1.01
N ALA A 83 5.23 10.02 -0.02
CA ALA A 83 5.61 10.31 1.35
C ALA A 83 6.51 9.22 1.98
N VAL A 84 6.31 7.95 1.62
CA VAL A 84 7.14 6.82 2.08
C VAL A 84 8.50 6.82 1.38
N LEU A 85 8.55 7.11 0.08
CA LEU A 85 9.78 7.14 -0.71
C LEU A 85 10.67 8.35 -0.38
N THR A 86 10.08 9.51 -0.08
CA THR A 86 10.83 10.74 0.24
C THR A 86 11.25 10.86 1.70
N ARG A 87 10.89 9.90 2.57
CA ARG A 87 11.34 9.93 3.97
C ARG A 87 12.87 9.75 4.03
N PRO A 88 13.63 10.72 4.56
CA PRO A 88 15.06 10.55 4.72
C PRO A 88 15.34 9.34 5.62
N PRO A 89 16.38 8.54 5.33
CA PRO A 89 16.81 7.49 6.25
C PRO A 89 17.13 8.14 7.60
N ALA A 90 16.64 7.53 8.68
CA ALA A 90 16.89 8.01 10.04
C ALA A 90 18.41 8.20 10.21
N ALA A 91 18.81 9.42 10.57
CA ALA A 91 20.20 9.79 10.75
C ALA A 91 20.85 8.79 11.71
N HIS A 92 21.86 8.07 11.23
CA HIS A 92 22.73 7.25 12.05
C HIS A 92 23.42 8.20 13.02
N ASP A 93 22.98 8.15 14.27
CA ASP A 93 23.43 8.94 15.40
C ASP A 93 24.95 8.73 15.57
N ARG A 94 25.75 9.67 15.06
CA ARG A 94 27.22 9.71 15.22
C ARG A 94 27.59 10.25 16.60
N SER A 95 27.07 9.66 17.67
CA SER A 95 27.29 10.12 19.04
C SER A 95 28.23 9.21 19.86
N THR A 96 28.95 8.28 19.23
CA THR A 96 29.93 7.41 19.92
C THR A 96 31.38 7.59 19.46
N GLU A 97 31.76 8.81 19.07
CA GLU A 97 33.17 9.22 18.96
C GLU A 97 33.36 10.57 19.67
N SER A 98 33.40 10.55 21.00
CA SER A 98 34.03 11.60 21.82
C SER A 98 34.59 11.00 23.10
#